data_AF-A0A4Y2VLH9-F1
#
_entry.id   AF-A0A4Y2VLH9-F1
#
_cell.length_a   1.000
_cell.length_b   1.000
_cell.length_c   1.000
_cell.angle_alpha   90.00
_cell.angle_beta   90.00
_cell.angle_gamma   90.00
#
_symmetry.space_group_name_H-M   'P 1'
#
loop_
_entity.id
_entity.type
_entity.pdbx_description
1 polymer ?
#
loop_
_entity_poly.entity_id
_entity_poly.type
_entity_poly.pdbx_seq_one_letter_code
_entity_poly.pdbx_strand_id
1 'polypeptide(L)' 'MLWGTFSWAALGPVVVVEQTMRAANYLNIIADQLHPNMAFVFPTGNGIFQQDNAKCHKAQIVLKWFKEHTDEFHLMS' A
#
# COMPACT_ATOMS: atom_id res chain seq x y z
N MET A 1 -10.58 -5.97 -11.77
CA MET A 1 -9.35 -5.15 -11.80
C MET A 1 -8.30 -5.84 -10.95
N LEU A 2 -7.01 -5.67 -11.22
CA LEU A 2 -5.95 -6.20 -10.36
C LEU A 2 -5.24 -5.05 -9.66
N TRP A 3 -4.92 -5.23 -8.39
CA TRP A 3 -3.95 -4.40 -7.68
C TRP A 3 -2.70 -5.25 -7.46
N GLY A 4 -1.52 -4.65 -7.63
CA GLY A 4 -0.29 -5.34 -7.33
C GLY A 4 0.84 -4.38 -7.03
N THR A 5 1.86 -4.90 -6.37
CA THR A 5 3.10 -4.17 -6.06
C THR A 5 4.30 -5.03 -6.41
N PHE A 6 5.44 -4.40 -6.63
CA PHE A 6 6.72 -5.08 -6.82
C PHE A 6 7.85 -4.15 -6.43
N SER A 7 9.02 -4.72 -6.20
CA SER A 7 10.25 -3.98 -5.96
C SER A 7 11.40 -4.60 -6.76
N TRP A 8 12.58 -4.00 -6.66
CA TRP A 8 13.81 -4.64 -7.14
C TRP A 8 14.05 -6.03 -6.55
N ALA A 9 13.66 -6.25 -5.29
CA ALA A 9 13.98 -7.47 -4.56
C ALA A 9 13.00 -8.62 -4.84
N ALA A 10 11.71 -8.32 -5.05
CA ALA A 10 10.68 -9.34 -5.23
C ALA A 10 9.42 -8.79 -5.90
N LEU A 11 8.64 -9.72 -6.49
CA LEU A 11 7.23 -9.46 -6.76
C LEU A 11 6.46 -9.42 -5.44
N GLY A 12 5.59 -8.43 -5.30
CA GLY A 12 4.67 -8.31 -4.18
C GLY A 12 3.35 -9.01 -4.46
N PRO A 13 2.37 -8.86 -3.55
CA PRO A 13 1.04 -9.43 -3.70
C PRO A 13 0.35 -8.95 -4.99
N VAL A 14 -0.45 -9.85 -5.58
CA VAL A 14 -1.43 -9.53 -6.63
C VAL A 14 -2.82 -9.84 -6.08
N VAL A 15 -3.68 -8.84 -6.05
CA VAL A 15 -4.99 -8.89 -5.43
C VAL A 15 -6.06 -8.66 -6.49
N VAL A 16 -7.05 -9.57 -6.54
CA VAL A 16 -8.23 -9.38 -7.37
C VAL A 16 -9.14 -8.35 -6.73
N VAL A 17 -9.44 -7.29 -7.47
CA VAL A 17 -10.39 -6.26 -7.08
C VAL A 17 -11.66 -6.47 -7.89
N GLU A 18 -12.66 -7.07 -7.24
CA GLU A 18 -13.92 -7.48 -7.86
C GLU A 18 -14.81 -6.30 -8.25
N GLN A 19 -14.67 -5.17 -7.54
CA GLN A 19 -15.46 -3.96 -7.75
C GLN A 19 -14.57 -2.75 -8.09
N THR A 20 -15.18 -1.59 -8.30
CA THR A 20 -14.45 -0.32 -8.43
C THR A 20 -13.63 -0.04 -7.18
N MET A 21 -12.36 0.35 -7.35
CA MET A 21 -11.49 0.72 -6.23
C MET A 21 -12.05 1.93 -5.50
N ARG A 22 -12.48 1.73 -4.26
CA ARG A 22 -12.86 2.81 -3.33
C ARG A 22 -11.79 2.93 -2.26
N ALA A 23 -11.78 4.07 -1.57
CA ALA A 23 -10.80 4.34 -0.51
C ALA A 23 -10.79 3.26 0.58
N ALA A 24 -11.96 2.73 0.99
CA ALA A 24 -12.05 1.68 2.00
C ALA A 24 -11.44 0.35 1.49
N ASN A 25 -11.76 -0.05 0.26
CA ASN A 25 -11.20 -1.25 -0.35
C ASN A 25 -9.68 -1.13 -0.52
N TYR A 26 -9.22 0.05 -0.93
CA TYR A 26 -7.79 0.34 -1.04
C TYR A 26 -7.10 0.24 0.32
N LEU A 27 -7.68 0.85 1.36
CA LEU A 27 -7.17 0.77 2.72
C LEU A 27 -7.04 -0.68 3.20
N ASN A 28 -8.03 -1.53 2.94
CA ASN A 28 -7.95 -2.95 3.29
C ASN A 28 -6.79 -3.65 2.57
N ILE A 29 -6.57 -3.36 1.29
CA ILE A 29 -5.41 -3.89 0.55
C ILE A 29 -4.08 -3.40 1.17
N ILE A 30 -4.00 -2.12 1.55
CA ILE A 30 -2.81 -1.58 2.19
C ILE A 30 -2.53 -2.26 3.53
N ALA A 31 -3.54 -2.36 4.40
CA ALA A 31 -3.39 -2.94 5.72
C ALA A 31 -3.12 -4.46 5.67
N ASP A 32 -3.86 -5.20 4.84
CA ASP A 32 -3.86 -6.66 4.87
C ASP A 32 -2.81 -7.28 3.93
N GLN A 33 -2.38 -6.55 2.89
CA GLN A 33 -1.50 -7.09 1.84
C GLN A 33 -0.19 -6.31 1.74
N LEU A 34 -0.24 -4.99 1.61
CA LEU A 34 0.98 -4.19 1.46
C LEU A 34 1.81 -4.20 2.73
N HIS A 35 1.20 -3.91 3.89
CA HIS A 35 1.96 -3.74 5.13
C HIS A 35 2.77 -5.00 5.51
N PRO A 36 2.20 -6.21 5.56
CA PRO A 36 3.00 -7.42 5.78
C PRO A 36 4.07 -7.64 4.71
N ASN A 37 3.79 -7.30 3.45
CA ASN A 37 4.77 -7.40 2.37
C ASN A 37 5.93 -6.42 2.56
N MET A 38 5.68 -5.19 3.00
CA MET A 38 6.71 -4.20 3.29
C MET A 38 7.60 -4.66 4.45
N ALA A 39 7.02 -5.18 5.52
CA ALA A 39 7.78 -5.75 6.64
C ALA A 39 8.65 -6.94 6.21
N PHE A 40 8.17 -7.76 5.28
CA PHE A 40 8.92 -8.91 4.76
C PHE A 40 10.05 -8.50 3.80
N VAL A 41 9.77 -7.60 2.86
CA VAL A 41 10.72 -7.20 1.80
C VAL A 41 11.72 -6.15 2.30
N PHE A 42 11.30 -5.26 3.21
CA PHE A 42 12.10 -4.17 3.78
C PHE A 42 12.10 -4.22 5.33
N PRO A 43 12.68 -5.27 5.94
CA PRO A 43 12.57 -5.52 7.38
C PRO A 43 13.23 -4.46 8.28
N THR A 44 14.09 -3.61 7.71
CA THR A 44 14.73 -2.48 8.41
C THR A 44 13.89 -1.21 8.39
N GLY A 45 12.67 -1.25 7.85
CA GLY A 45 11.74 -0.12 7.79
C GLY A 45 12.14 1.01 6.83
N ASN A 46 13.10 0.75 5.94
CA ASN A 46 13.57 1.70 4.93
C ASN A 46 12.80 1.61 3.61
N GLY A 47 11.69 0.87 3.59
CA GLY A 47 10.86 0.71 2.42
C GLY A 47 10.19 2.03 2.03
N ILE A 48 10.10 2.28 0.72
CA ILE A 48 9.36 3.43 0.18
C ILE A 48 8.25 2.87 -0.70
N PHE A 49 7.02 3.18 -0.36
CA PHE A 49 5.86 2.81 -1.16
C PHE A 49 5.47 3.96 -2.10
N GLN A 50 5.51 3.71 -3.40
CA GLN A 50 5.09 4.65 -4.43
C GLN A 50 3.70 4.30 -4.97
N GLN A 51 2.83 5.30 -5.07
CA GLN A 51 1.50 5.17 -5.67
C GLN A 51 1.17 6.38 -6.56
N ASP A 52 0.17 6.25 -7.44
CA ASP A 52 -0.30 7.37 -8.26
C ASP A 52 -1.24 8.32 -7.47
N ASN A 53 -1.69 9.38 -8.14
CA ASN A 53 -2.56 10.42 -7.55
C ASN A 53 -4.07 10.10 -7.61
N ALA A 54 -4.49 8.84 -7.75
CA ALA A 54 -5.90 8.50 -7.79
C ALA A 54 -6.64 8.98 -6.53
N LYS A 55 -7.91 9.40 -6.70
CA LYS A 55 -8.72 9.96 -5.60
C LYS A 55 -8.83 9.03 -4.39
N CYS A 56 -8.86 7.71 -4.61
CA CYS A 56 -8.91 6.73 -3.51
C CYS A 56 -7.61 6.71 -2.68
N HIS A 57 -6.45 6.95 -3.31
CA HIS A 57 -5.14 6.95 -2.64
C HIS A 57 -4.93 8.21 -1.77
N LYS A 58 -5.51 9.34 -2.18
CA LYS A 58 -5.48 10.61 -1.43
C LYS A 58 -6.63 10.76 -0.42
N ALA A 59 -7.47 9.74 -0.25
CA ALA A 59 -8.57 9.79 0.70
C ALA A 59 -8.05 9.90 2.15
N GLN A 60 -8.74 10.68 3.00
CA GLN A 60 -8.28 10.93 4.37
C GLN A 60 -8.04 9.66 5.18
N ILE A 61 -8.89 8.64 5.02
CA ILE A 61 -8.75 7.36 5.73
C ILE A 61 -7.47 6.61 5.34
N VAL A 62 -7.03 6.73 4.08
CA VAL A 62 -5.80 6.09 3.57
C VAL A 62 -4.58 6.85 4.06
N LEU A 63 -4.59 8.19 3.92
CA LEU A 63 -3.48 9.04 4.37
C LEU A 63 -3.30 8.97 5.89
N LYS A 64 -4.38 8.88 6.67
CA LYS A 64 -4.31 8.70 8.12
C LYS A 64 -3.65 7.38 8.49
N TRP A 65 -4.00 6.30 7.80
CA TRP A 65 -3.38 4.99 8.03
C TRP A 65 -1.87 5.05 7.76
N PHE A 66 -1.42 5.64 6.64
CA PHE A 66 0.02 5.78 6.37
C PHE A 66 0.73 6.65 7.41
N LYS A 67 0.07 7.69 7.93
CA LYS A 67 0.65 8.54 8.98
C LYS A 67 0.85 7.78 10.29
N GLU A 68 -0.07 6.87 10.64
CA GLU A 68 0.04 6.01 11.84
C GLU A 68 1.17 4.98 11.73
N HIS A 69 1.60 4.64 10.50
CA HIS A 69 2.62 3.61 10.21
C HIS A 69 3.90 4.20 9.58
N THR A 70 4.17 5.49 9.76
CA THR A 70 5.29 6.18 9.12
C THR A 70 6.67 5.66 9.55
N ASP A 71 6.75 5.09 10.75
CA ASP A 71 7.98 4.53 11.32
C ASP A 71 8.32 3.14 10.73
N GLU A 72 7.37 2.50 10.04
CA GLU A 72 7.53 1.18 9.45
C GLU A 72 7.96 1.24 7.97
N PHE A 73 7.44 2.24 7.24
CA PHE A 73 7.86 2.55 5.87
C PHE A 73 7.33 3.93 5.45
N HIS A 74 7.85 4.48 4.37
CA HIS A 74 7.49 5.81 3.90
C HIS A 74 6.58 5.77 2.67
N LEU A 75 5.53 6.60 2.68
CA LEU A 75 4.69 6.84 1.51
C LEU A 75 5.30 7.94 0.63
N MET A 76 5.46 7.65 -0.67
CA MET A 76 5.79 8.62 -1.72
C MET A 76 4.62 8.70 -2.69
N SER A 77 3.92 9.84 -2.71
CA SER A 77 2.65 10.02 -3.43
C SER A 77 2.57 11.35 -4.15
#